data_AF-A0A6J2YGC1-F1
#
_entry.id   AF-A0A6J2YGC1-F1
#
_cell.length_a   1.000
_cell.length_b   1.000
_cell.length_c   1.000
_cell.angle_alpha   90.00
_cell.angle_beta   90.00
_cell.angle_gamma   90.00
#
_symmetry.space_group_name_H-M   'P 1'
#
loop_
_entity.id
_entity.type
_entity.pdbx_description
1 polymer ?
#
loop_
_entity_poly.entity_id
_entity_poly.type
_entity_poly.pdbx_seq_one_letter_code
_entity_poly.pdbx_strand_id
1 'polypeptide(L)'
;MIEDKGVQIIKSASKERIVSYRITTEKNILDVKQYFKELEVKILCILDNQLTKHTRIKINMELFGYYYNPTTNNHDVKSFNTPFKVVCKSTEMKDLVEEFLMIIDNKADVFDEKDSGWILLNFLYLEININKFNPMRASSFVELPPEIVRRQAIVNIRNNDDYCFAWSIVAALYPPKGVDFFTSSYPHYSTVLNTAGIDFPVSLKDIKKFEIQNNISINVYGLEKYFNKISNSEEYEVIGPLHISSDRKNVHVNLLLISDDDGNLHYCYISDLSRLVSKQLSKHHGRKYLCNGCLQYFDTEQKLQNHNSYDCDHIRISLPSKELHKDKFGNVAYENILKYVNYQKQMEVPFVIYADFECILKPLNNNDNVEDPNSSYTVKKIEHVPHSFAYYI
;
A
#
# COMPACT_ATOMS: atom_id res chain seq x y z
N MET A 1 39.33 -10.60 -4.05
CA MET A 1 38.93 -9.33 -3.42
C MET A 1 39.49 -8.24 -4.29
N ILE A 2 38.63 -7.38 -4.85
CA ILE A 2 39.09 -6.26 -5.68
C ILE A 2 39.32 -5.11 -4.70
N GLU A 3 40.55 -4.99 -4.23
CA GLU A 3 41.05 -3.76 -3.61
C GLU A 3 41.40 -2.80 -4.76
N ASP A 4 40.37 -2.25 -5.41
CA ASP A 4 40.54 -1.16 -6.37
C ASP A 4 40.29 0.17 -5.66
N LYS A 5 41.11 1.18 -5.95
CA LYS A 5 41.05 2.48 -5.25
C LYS A 5 39.67 3.12 -5.48
N GLY A 6 38.97 3.41 -4.38
CA GLY A 6 37.64 4.04 -4.40
C GLY A 6 36.45 3.09 -4.47
N VAL A 7 36.64 1.77 -4.32
CA VAL A 7 35.52 0.82 -4.13
C VAL A 7 35.56 0.28 -2.69
N GLN A 8 34.52 0.55 -1.91
CA GLN A 8 34.37 0.05 -0.54
C GLN A 8 33.15 -0.84 -0.41
N ILE A 9 33.26 -1.95 0.32
CA ILE A 9 32.12 -2.80 0.67
C ILE A 9 31.56 -2.30 2.02
N ILE A 10 30.35 -1.75 2.02
CA ILE A 10 29.78 -1.10 3.22
C ILE A 10 29.12 -2.12 4.15
N LYS A 11 28.38 -3.07 3.58
CA LYS A 11 27.65 -4.11 4.32
C LYS A 11 27.76 -5.44 3.59
N SER A 12 28.22 -6.45 4.33
CA SER A 12 28.08 -7.87 4.02
C SER A 12 27.27 -8.47 5.16
N ALA A 13 25.95 -8.55 4.99
CA ALA A 13 25.06 -9.15 5.98
C ALA A 13 24.57 -10.53 5.49
N SER A 14 24.17 -11.39 6.42
CA SER A 14 23.53 -12.68 6.13
C SER A 14 24.36 -13.65 5.26
N LYS A 15 25.66 -13.84 5.57
CA LYS A 15 26.58 -14.71 4.80
C LYS A 15 26.72 -14.29 3.33
N GLU A 16 27.06 -13.02 3.07
CA GLU A 16 27.26 -12.45 1.73
C GLU A 16 26.01 -12.40 0.82
N ARG A 17 24.79 -12.48 1.37
CA ARG A 17 23.54 -12.46 0.58
C ARG A 17 23.13 -11.06 0.10
N ILE A 18 23.56 -10.04 0.82
CA ILE A 18 23.36 -8.63 0.50
C ILE A 18 24.74 -7.99 0.52
N VAL A 19 25.16 -7.46 -0.62
CA VAL A 19 26.44 -6.76 -0.76
C VAL A 19 26.17 -5.37 -1.32
N SER A 20 26.49 -4.36 -0.52
CA SER A 20 26.44 -2.95 -0.94
C SER A 20 27.85 -2.45 -1.23
N TYR A 21 28.06 -1.98 -2.45
CA TYR A 21 29.30 -1.39 -2.92
C TYR A 21 29.19 0.13 -2.94
N ARG A 22 30.10 0.83 -2.27
CA ARG A 22 30.30 2.26 -2.43
C ARG A 22 31.39 2.49 -3.45
N ILE A 23 31.10 3.31 -4.45
CA ILE A 23 32.06 3.73 -5.45
C ILE A 23 32.26 5.23 -5.32
N THR A 24 33.52 5.64 -5.20
CA THR A 24 33.95 7.03 -5.17
C THR A 24 34.92 7.32 -6.30
N THR A 25 35.00 8.59 -6.67
CA THR A 25 36.03 9.14 -7.56
C THR A 25 36.68 10.33 -6.87
N GLU A 26 37.98 10.51 -7.10
CA GLU A 26 38.73 11.67 -6.58
C GLU A 26 38.53 12.92 -7.43
N LYS A 27 37.95 12.77 -8.64
CA LYS A 27 37.65 13.88 -9.56
C LYS A 27 36.39 14.61 -9.11
N ASN A 28 36.46 15.93 -9.00
CA ASN A 28 35.29 16.76 -8.72
C ASN A 28 34.46 16.98 -10.00
N ILE A 29 33.57 16.03 -10.29
CA ILE A 29 32.63 16.08 -11.43
C ILE A 29 31.25 16.42 -10.88
N LEU A 30 30.59 17.42 -11.48
CA LEU A 30 29.26 17.89 -11.07
C LEU A 30 28.14 17.46 -12.03
N ASP A 31 28.50 16.94 -13.20
CA ASP A 31 27.55 16.42 -14.19
C ASP A 31 27.32 14.92 -13.96
N VAL A 32 26.05 14.52 -13.84
CA VAL A 32 25.65 13.13 -13.54
C VAL A 32 26.17 12.17 -14.62
N LYS A 33 26.02 12.53 -15.91
CA LYS A 33 26.45 11.68 -17.03
C LYS A 33 27.96 11.47 -17.05
N GLN A 34 28.73 12.53 -16.85
CA GLN A 34 30.18 12.45 -16.77
C GLN A 34 30.64 11.67 -15.53
N TYR A 35 29.95 11.84 -14.40
CA TYR A 35 30.24 11.10 -13.17
C TYR A 35 30.04 9.60 -13.37
N PHE A 36 28.92 9.19 -13.98
CA PHE A 36 28.65 7.80 -14.32
C PHE A 36 29.63 7.23 -15.35
N LYS A 37 30.01 8.01 -16.37
CA LYS A 37 30.98 7.59 -17.38
C LYS A 37 32.36 7.30 -16.80
N GLU A 38 32.81 8.08 -15.82
CA GLU A 38 34.06 7.81 -15.11
C GLU A 38 33.97 6.52 -14.26
N LEU A 39 32.79 6.24 -13.70
CA LEU A 39 32.56 5.05 -12.87
C LEU A 39 32.16 3.81 -13.66
N GLU A 40 31.80 3.94 -14.95
CA GLU A 40 31.22 2.88 -15.78
C GLU A 40 32.04 1.59 -15.76
N VAL A 41 33.36 1.71 -15.93
CA VAL A 41 34.28 0.55 -15.91
C VAL A 41 34.27 -0.15 -14.56
N LYS A 42 34.20 0.60 -13.45
CA LYS A 42 34.13 0.04 -12.09
C LYS A 42 32.78 -0.63 -11.84
N ILE A 43 31.69 0.00 -12.30
CA ILE A 43 30.33 -0.53 -12.20
C ILE A 43 30.25 -1.88 -12.92
N LEU A 44 30.62 -1.92 -14.22
CA LEU A 44 30.58 -3.14 -15.03
C LEU A 44 31.42 -4.26 -14.40
N CYS A 45 32.63 -3.94 -13.94
CA CYS A 45 33.50 -4.91 -13.26
C CYS A 45 32.84 -5.48 -12.00
N ILE A 46 32.18 -4.66 -11.17
CA ILE A 46 31.46 -5.14 -9.98
C ILE A 46 30.29 -6.06 -10.37
N LEU A 47 29.53 -5.68 -11.39
CA LEU A 47 28.37 -6.46 -11.87
C LEU A 47 28.80 -7.83 -12.42
N ASP A 48 29.83 -7.87 -13.28
CA ASP A 48 30.36 -9.10 -13.85
C ASP A 48 30.94 -10.05 -12.78
N ASN A 49 31.67 -9.50 -11.81
CA ASN A 49 32.19 -10.29 -10.69
C ASN A 49 31.08 -10.86 -9.79
N GLN A 50 29.93 -10.20 -9.72
CA GLN A 50 28.78 -10.72 -8.97
C GLN A 50 27.98 -11.75 -9.76
N LEU A 51 27.86 -11.59 -11.08
CA LEU A 51 27.21 -12.57 -11.97
C LEU A 51 28.04 -13.84 -12.21
N THR A 52 29.36 -13.77 -12.04
CA THR A 52 30.22 -14.97 -12.04
C THR A 52 30.02 -15.79 -10.76
N LYS A 53 29.77 -15.14 -9.62
CA LYS A 53 29.49 -15.80 -8.34
C LYS A 53 28.04 -16.25 -8.17
N HIS A 54 27.09 -15.55 -8.80
CA HIS A 54 25.66 -15.75 -8.62
C HIS A 54 24.92 -15.81 -9.97
N THR A 55 24.08 -16.81 -10.17
CA THR A 55 23.35 -17.05 -11.44
C THR A 55 22.33 -15.96 -11.77
N ARG A 56 21.71 -15.35 -10.76
CA ARG A 56 20.80 -14.22 -10.86
C ARG A 56 20.98 -13.29 -9.66
N ILE A 57 20.84 -11.98 -9.89
CA ILE A 57 21.00 -10.95 -8.87
C ILE A 57 19.92 -9.88 -9.04
N LYS A 58 19.57 -9.19 -7.96
CA LYS A 58 18.66 -8.04 -7.97
C LYS A 58 19.47 -6.79 -7.58
N ILE A 59 19.45 -5.77 -8.44
CA ILE A 59 20.37 -4.64 -8.39
C ILE A 59 19.61 -3.33 -8.30
N ASN A 60 20.12 -2.41 -7.48
CA ASN A 60 19.67 -1.01 -7.38
C ASN A 60 20.92 -0.11 -7.28
N MET A 61 20.84 1.10 -7.83
CA MET A 61 21.87 2.12 -7.70
C MET A 61 21.30 3.38 -7.04
N GLU A 62 22.07 3.98 -6.13
CA GLU A 62 21.71 5.23 -5.46
C GLU A 62 22.89 6.21 -5.47
N LEU A 63 22.69 7.38 -6.08
CA LEU A 63 23.68 8.45 -6.16
C LEU A 63 23.47 9.44 -5.01
N PHE A 64 24.52 9.74 -4.26
CA PHE A 64 24.49 10.72 -3.16
C PHE A 64 25.28 11.98 -3.53
N GLY A 65 24.64 13.14 -3.39
CA GLY A 65 25.25 14.46 -3.60
C GLY A 65 25.12 15.35 -2.37
N TYR A 66 26.09 16.23 -2.16
CA TYR A 66 26.05 17.27 -1.14
C TYR A 66 25.57 18.57 -1.78
N TYR A 67 24.51 19.13 -1.21
CA TYR A 67 23.85 20.31 -1.74
C TYR A 67 23.88 21.46 -0.73
N TYR A 68 23.91 22.68 -1.25
CA TYR A 68 23.82 23.91 -0.48
C TYR A 68 22.63 24.74 -0.93
N ASN A 69 21.82 25.22 0.00
CA ASN A 69 20.71 26.10 -0.29
C ASN A 69 21.06 27.54 0.14
N PRO A 70 21.29 28.48 -0.81
CA PRO A 70 21.63 29.86 -0.48
C PRO A 70 20.50 30.61 0.24
N THR A 71 19.24 30.24 -0.02
CA THR A 71 18.06 30.91 0.55
C THR A 71 17.90 30.63 2.04
N THR A 72 18.23 29.41 2.47
CA THR A 72 18.13 28.97 3.87
C THR A 72 19.48 28.88 4.57
N ASN A 73 20.57 29.13 3.84
CA ASN A 73 21.96 28.96 4.27
C ASN A 73 22.23 27.59 4.92
N ASN A 74 21.62 26.54 4.37
CA ASN A 74 21.71 25.19 4.88
C ASN A 74 22.45 24.27 3.90
N HIS A 75 23.12 23.27 4.45
CA HIS A 75 23.72 22.18 3.70
C HIS A 75 22.98 20.88 4.00
N ASP A 76 22.76 20.06 2.97
CA ASP A 76 22.10 18.77 3.14
C ASP A 76 22.61 17.76 2.11
N VAL A 77 22.50 16.47 2.44
CA VAL A 77 22.84 15.36 1.55
C VAL A 77 21.55 14.90 0.88
N LYS A 78 21.52 14.91 -0.45
CA LYS A 78 20.39 14.39 -1.24
C LYS A 78 20.81 13.12 -1.96
N SER A 79 19.85 12.22 -2.19
CA SER A 79 20.10 10.98 -2.90
C SER A 79 19.05 10.70 -3.97
N PHE A 80 19.48 10.05 -5.04
CA PHE A 80 18.65 9.64 -6.16
C PHE A 80 18.85 8.15 -6.43
N ASN A 81 17.81 7.36 -6.17
CA ASN A 81 17.86 5.90 -6.31
C ASN A 81 17.17 5.39 -7.58
N THR A 82 17.49 4.18 -8.01
CA THR A 82 16.77 3.46 -9.06
C THR A 82 15.86 2.40 -8.46
N PRO A 83 14.80 1.96 -9.17
CA PRO A 83 14.06 0.77 -8.76
C PRO A 83 14.94 -0.47 -8.89
N PHE A 84 14.71 -1.48 -8.05
CA PHE A 84 15.43 -2.74 -8.17
C PHE A 84 15.10 -3.45 -9.50
N LYS A 85 16.14 -3.91 -10.19
CA LYS A 85 16.01 -4.71 -11.42
C LYS A 85 16.67 -6.07 -11.26
N VAL A 86 16.02 -7.12 -11.76
CA VAL A 86 16.57 -8.48 -11.75
C VAL A 86 17.43 -8.65 -12.99
N VAL A 87 18.63 -9.18 -12.79
CA VAL A 87 19.68 -9.29 -13.79
C VAL A 87 20.18 -10.73 -13.82
N CYS A 88 20.38 -11.27 -15.02
CA CYS A 88 20.93 -12.60 -15.26
C CYS A 88 22.04 -12.53 -16.31
N LYS A 89 22.74 -13.65 -16.54
CA LYS A 89 23.84 -13.72 -17.52
C LYS A 89 23.45 -13.35 -18.96
N SER A 90 22.17 -13.39 -19.31
CA SER A 90 21.68 -13.02 -20.63
C SER A 90 21.23 -11.57 -20.74
N THR A 91 21.30 -10.79 -19.65
CA THR A 91 21.01 -9.35 -19.67
C THR A 91 22.23 -8.62 -20.24
N GLU A 92 22.01 -7.65 -21.14
CA GLU A 92 23.07 -6.77 -21.61
C GLU A 92 23.38 -5.73 -20.52
N MET A 93 24.60 -5.74 -19.99
CA MET A 93 24.96 -4.92 -18.81
C MET A 93 25.06 -3.45 -19.15
N LYS A 94 25.48 -3.10 -20.37
CA LYS A 94 25.60 -1.71 -20.81
C LYS A 94 24.25 -1.03 -20.86
N ASP A 95 23.27 -1.68 -21.50
CA ASP A 95 21.89 -1.19 -21.57
C ASP A 95 21.29 -0.97 -20.17
N LEU A 96 21.58 -1.86 -19.23
CA LEU A 96 21.14 -1.74 -17.84
C LEU A 96 21.73 -0.50 -17.15
N VAL A 97 23.04 -0.27 -17.32
CA VAL A 97 23.73 0.89 -16.73
C VAL A 97 23.22 2.19 -17.36
N GLU A 98 23.00 2.21 -18.68
CA GLU A 98 22.41 3.34 -19.38
C GLU A 98 20.99 3.65 -18.88
N GLU A 99 20.14 2.64 -18.69
CA GLU A 99 18.79 2.82 -18.14
C GLU A 99 18.82 3.40 -16.71
N PHE A 100 19.70 2.89 -15.85
CA PHE A 100 19.88 3.43 -14.50
C PHE A 100 20.41 4.86 -14.52
N LEU A 101 21.34 5.18 -15.42
CA LEU A 101 21.81 6.54 -15.64
C LEU A 101 20.65 7.46 -16.04
N MET A 102 19.83 7.07 -17.02
CA MET A 102 18.68 7.88 -17.45
C MET A 102 17.68 8.13 -16.31
N ILE A 103 17.44 7.15 -15.43
CA ILE A 103 16.54 7.32 -14.29
C ILE A 103 17.11 8.32 -13.28
N ILE A 104 18.41 8.24 -12.97
CA ILE A 104 19.07 9.13 -12.01
C ILE A 104 19.19 10.55 -12.57
N ASP A 105 19.55 10.68 -13.85
CA ASP A 105 19.64 11.96 -14.58
C ASP A 105 18.30 12.68 -14.56
N ASN A 106 17.21 12.00 -14.96
CA ASN A 106 15.86 12.58 -14.90
C ASN A 106 15.46 12.98 -13.48
N LYS A 107 15.86 12.23 -12.45
CA LYS A 107 15.56 12.57 -11.06
C LYS A 107 16.36 13.79 -10.58
N ALA A 108 17.61 13.93 -11.01
CA ALA A 108 18.44 15.09 -10.74
C ALA A 108 17.89 16.34 -11.45
N ASP A 109 17.56 16.23 -12.74
CA ASP A 109 17.00 17.34 -13.54
C ASP A 109 15.68 17.84 -12.94
N VAL A 110 14.76 16.93 -12.58
CA VAL A 110 13.49 17.29 -11.93
C VAL A 110 13.70 17.95 -10.57
N PHE A 111 14.79 17.62 -9.86
CA PHE A 111 15.13 18.24 -8.59
C PHE A 111 15.70 19.66 -8.76
N ASP A 112 16.45 19.88 -9.84
CA ASP A 112 17.01 21.18 -10.19
C ASP A 112 15.93 22.13 -10.77
N GLU A 113 15.00 21.63 -11.60
CA GLU A 113 13.94 22.43 -12.23
C GLU A 113 12.81 22.87 -11.27
N LYS A 114 12.58 22.15 -10.16
CA LYS A 114 11.44 22.40 -9.26
C LYS A 114 11.68 23.49 -8.20
N ASP A 115 12.39 24.57 -8.54
CA ASP A 115 12.60 25.76 -7.69
C ASP A 115 13.23 25.44 -6.31
N SER A 116 13.99 24.35 -6.19
CA SER A 116 14.45 23.86 -4.90
C SER A 116 15.52 24.77 -4.26
N GLY A 117 16.15 25.64 -5.06
CA GLY A 117 17.18 26.57 -4.60
C GLY A 117 18.43 25.88 -4.05
N TRP A 118 18.59 24.58 -4.32
CA TRP A 118 19.74 23.78 -3.90
C TRP A 118 20.77 23.76 -5.03
N ILE A 119 22.00 24.08 -4.69
CA ILE A 119 23.16 24.05 -5.57
C ILE A 119 23.96 22.80 -5.22
N LEU A 120 24.21 21.93 -6.20
CA LEU A 120 25.11 20.80 -6.05
C LEU A 120 26.54 21.30 -5.84
N LEU A 121 27.15 20.91 -4.71
CA LEU A 121 28.56 21.23 -4.42
C LEU A 121 29.50 20.12 -4.87
N ASN A 122 29.16 18.86 -4.60
CA ASN A 122 29.91 17.69 -5.04
C ASN A 122 29.08 16.40 -4.93
N PHE A 123 29.36 15.43 -5.80
CA PHE A 123 28.90 14.05 -5.58
C PHE A 123 29.79 13.36 -4.56
N LEU A 124 29.17 12.71 -3.58
CA LEU A 124 29.86 12.02 -2.50
C LEU A 124 30.27 10.61 -2.92
N TYR A 125 29.29 9.81 -3.35
CA TYR A 125 29.50 8.43 -3.78
C TYR A 125 28.27 7.89 -4.52
N LEU A 126 28.52 6.84 -5.31
CA LEU A 126 27.48 5.97 -5.86
C LEU A 126 27.42 4.69 -5.03
N GLU A 127 26.23 4.29 -4.60
CA GLU A 127 26.00 3.03 -3.90
C GLU A 127 25.31 2.03 -4.83
N ILE A 128 25.93 0.87 -5.07
CA ILE A 128 25.33 -0.26 -5.80
C ILE A 128 24.91 -1.30 -4.78
N ASN A 129 23.61 -1.52 -4.69
CA ASN A 129 23.01 -2.53 -3.83
C ASN A 129 22.74 -3.80 -4.63
N ILE A 130 23.44 -4.88 -4.30
CA ILE A 130 23.31 -6.17 -4.97
C ILE A 130 22.79 -7.20 -3.98
N ASN A 131 21.60 -7.72 -4.29
CA ASN A 131 20.96 -8.78 -3.53
C ASN A 131 21.07 -10.09 -4.32
N LYS A 132 21.47 -11.16 -3.63
CA LYS A 132 21.42 -12.52 -4.19
C LYS A 132 19.97 -12.87 -4.48
N PHE A 133 19.64 -13.07 -5.77
CA PHE A 133 18.31 -13.53 -6.17
C PHE A 133 18.38 -15.04 -6.40
N ASN A 134 17.90 -15.81 -5.43
CA ASN A 134 17.90 -17.27 -5.51
C ASN A 134 16.48 -17.80 -5.76
N PRO A 135 16.07 -17.99 -7.02
CA PRO A 135 14.77 -18.59 -7.33
C PRO A 135 14.68 -20.09 -6.94
N MET A 136 15.81 -20.70 -6.52
CA MET A 136 15.95 -22.14 -6.26
C MET A 136 16.18 -22.45 -4.76
N ARG A 137 15.58 -21.69 -3.84
CA ARG A 137 15.33 -22.23 -2.50
C ARG A 137 14.12 -23.13 -2.63
N ALA A 138 14.33 -24.43 -2.42
CA ALA A 138 13.45 -25.55 -2.79
C ALA A 138 12.11 -25.65 -2.03
N SER A 139 11.61 -24.54 -1.53
CA SER A 139 10.21 -24.35 -1.15
C SER A 139 9.80 -22.94 -1.57
N SER A 140 8.95 -22.86 -2.58
CA SER A 140 8.15 -21.67 -2.90
C SER A 140 7.20 -21.27 -1.77
N PHE A 141 6.94 -22.20 -0.84
CA PHE A 141 6.24 -21.93 0.40
C PHE A 141 6.94 -20.85 1.24
N VAL A 142 6.24 -19.75 1.47
CA VAL A 142 6.62 -18.68 2.38
C VAL A 142 5.78 -18.79 3.66
N GLU A 143 6.43 -18.78 4.81
CA GLU A 143 5.75 -18.83 6.11
C GLU A 143 5.01 -17.52 6.39
N LEU A 144 3.77 -17.64 6.88
CA LEU A 144 2.99 -16.48 7.29
C LEU A 144 3.45 -15.98 8.67
N PRO A 145 3.46 -14.66 8.89
CA PRO A 145 3.72 -14.11 10.21
C PRO A 145 2.75 -14.67 11.27
N PRO A 146 3.21 -14.92 12.52
CA PRO A 146 2.38 -15.54 13.57
C PRO A 146 1.08 -14.78 13.86
N GLU A 147 1.08 -13.46 13.72
CA GLU A 147 -0.12 -12.62 13.86
C GLU A 147 -1.20 -12.93 12.85
N ILE A 148 -0.81 -13.20 11.61
CA ILE A 148 -1.72 -13.51 10.51
C ILE A 148 -2.22 -14.95 10.65
N VAL A 149 -1.35 -15.89 11.03
CA VAL A 149 -1.73 -17.28 11.34
C VAL A 149 -2.79 -17.33 12.46
N ARG A 150 -2.62 -16.52 13.52
CA ARG A 150 -3.58 -16.44 14.64
C ARG A 150 -4.97 -15.96 14.23
N ARG A 151 -5.12 -15.24 13.10
CA ARG A 151 -6.43 -14.84 12.59
C ARG A 151 -7.21 -16.03 12.00
N GLN A 152 -6.54 -17.17 11.75
CA GLN A 152 -7.13 -18.39 11.18
C GLN A 152 -7.93 -18.16 9.90
N ALA A 153 -7.62 -17.11 9.14
CA ALA A 153 -8.41 -16.64 8.00
C ALA A 153 -7.79 -16.99 6.64
N ILE A 154 -6.65 -17.69 6.65
CA ILE A 154 -5.85 -17.99 5.47
C ILE A 154 -5.47 -19.47 5.51
N VAL A 155 -5.59 -20.11 4.35
CA VAL A 155 -5.07 -21.46 4.08
C VAL A 155 -3.79 -21.28 3.28
N ASN A 156 -2.65 -21.57 3.91
CA ASN A 156 -1.34 -21.50 3.27
C ASN A 156 -0.84 -22.90 2.95
N ILE A 157 -0.95 -23.28 1.68
CA ILE A 157 -0.62 -24.62 1.21
C ILE A 157 0.90 -24.74 1.09
N ARG A 158 1.46 -25.79 1.70
CA ARG A 158 2.88 -26.13 1.63
C ARG A 158 3.17 -26.82 0.31
N ASN A 159 3.75 -26.06 -0.61
CA ASN A 159 4.20 -26.56 -1.91
C ASN A 159 5.73 -26.40 -2.07
N ASN A 160 6.32 -27.30 -2.85
CA ASN A 160 7.74 -27.30 -3.20
C ASN A 160 7.96 -26.93 -4.69
N ASP A 161 6.93 -26.36 -5.33
CA ASP A 161 6.83 -26.08 -6.77
C ASP A 161 6.42 -24.63 -7.04
N ASP A 162 6.52 -24.09 -8.25
CA ASP A 162 6.15 -22.68 -8.50
C ASP A 162 4.63 -22.45 -8.69
N TYR A 163 3.80 -23.41 -8.27
CA TYR A 163 2.35 -23.45 -8.56
C TYR A 163 1.47 -22.99 -7.39
N CYS A 164 2.00 -22.21 -6.44
CA CYS A 164 1.26 -21.73 -5.25
C CYS A 164 -0.05 -21.01 -5.58
N PHE A 165 -0.08 -20.27 -6.69
CA PHE A 165 -1.29 -19.64 -7.22
C PHE A 165 -2.37 -20.69 -7.54
N ALA A 166 -2.01 -21.72 -8.32
CA ALA A 166 -2.95 -22.75 -8.75
C ALA A 166 -3.44 -23.58 -7.55
N TRP A 167 -2.53 -23.95 -6.64
CA TRP A 167 -2.88 -24.64 -5.40
C TRP A 167 -3.86 -23.83 -4.54
N SER A 168 -3.64 -22.52 -4.39
CA SER A 168 -4.53 -21.65 -3.63
C SER A 168 -5.93 -21.58 -4.24
N ILE A 169 -6.04 -21.53 -5.57
CA ILE A 169 -7.35 -21.61 -6.24
C ILE A 169 -8.00 -22.97 -5.99
N VAL A 170 -7.26 -24.08 -6.11
CA VAL A 170 -7.84 -25.42 -5.85
C VAL A 170 -8.36 -25.54 -4.42
N ALA A 171 -7.67 -25.00 -3.42
CA ALA A 171 -8.15 -25.01 -2.04
C ALA A 171 -9.41 -24.17 -1.82
N ALA A 172 -9.64 -23.14 -2.64
CA ALA A 172 -10.88 -22.39 -2.62
C ALA A 172 -12.05 -23.16 -3.25
N LEU A 173 -11.76 -24.01 -4.26
CA LEU A 173 -12.77 -24.75 -5.01
C LEU A 173 -13.17 -26.09 -4.38
N TYR A 174 -12.21 -26.76 -3.73
CA TYR A 174 -12.41 -28.12 -3.20
C TYR A 174 -12.18 -28.16 -1.70
N PRO A 175 -13.10 -28.75 -0.92
CA PRO A 175 -12.86 -28.99 0.49
C PRO A 175 -11.71 -30.01 0.64
N PRO A 176 -10.80 -29.81 1.62
CA PRO A 176 -9.70 -30.72 1.86
C PRO A 176 -10.21 -32.08 2.35
N LYS A 177 -9.64 -33.17 1.84
CA LYS A 177 -9.92 -34.54 2.34
C LYS A 177 -9.13 -34.90 3.60
N GLY A 178 -8.20 -34.05 3.99
CA GLY A 178 -7.29 -34.24 5.12
C GLY A 178 -6.88 -32.90 5.69
N VAL A 179 -5.58 -32.72 5.96
CA VAL A 179 -5.07 -31.46 6.49
C VAL A 179 -5.00 -30.40 5.39
N ASP A 180 -5.60 -29.24 5.65
CA ASP A 180 -5.87 -28.17 4.68
C ASP A 180 -4.61 -27.50 4.07
N PHE A 181 -3.45 -27.63 4.69
CA PHE A 181 -2.19 -27.05 4.19
C PHE A 181 -1.32 -28.02 3.38
N PHE A 182 -1.73 -29.27 3.14
CA PHE A 182 -0.98 -30.20 2.28
C PHE A 182 -1.55 -30.28 0.86
N THR A 183 -0.68 -30.25 -0.16
CA THR A 183 -1.07 -30.42 -1.56
C THR A 183 -1.78 -31.76 -1.82
N SER A 184 -1.40 -32.83 -1.13
CA SER A 184 -2.02 -34.16 -1.24
C SER A 184 -3.49 -34.21 -0.79
N SER A 185 -3.96 -33.20 -0.05
CA SER A 185 -5.35 -33.10 0.40
C SER A 185 -6.31 -32.65 -0.69
N TYR A 186 -5.76 -32.22 -1.84
CA TYR A 186 -6.49 -31.62 -2.95
C TYR A 186 -6.27 -32.39 -4.26
N PRO A 187 -7.20 -32.31 -5.23
CA PRO A 187 -6.93 -32.78 -6.58
C PRO A 187 -5.79 -31.98 -7.20
N HIS A 188 -5.02 -32.62 -8.08
CA HIS A 188 -3.90 -31.95 -8.73
C HIS A 188 -4.39 -30.80 -9.61
N TYR A 189 -3.79 -29.61 -9.49
CA TYR A 189 -4.29 -28.39 -10.13
C TYR A 189 -4.48 -28.53 -11.65
N SER A 190 -3.58 -29.25 -12.33
CA SER A 190 -3.65 -29.46 -13.79
C SER A 190 -4.85 -30.27 -14.27
N THR A 191 -5.52 -31.01 -13.37
CA THR A 191 -6.72 -31.78 -13.71
C THR A 191 -8.00 -30.96 -13.65
N VAL A 192 -7.92 -29.78 -13.03
CA VAL A 192 -9.08 -28.97 -12.66
C VAL A 192 -9.04 -27.58 -13.29
N LEU A 193 -7.84 -26.99 -13.38
CA LEU A 193 -7.63 -25.63 -13.84
C LEU A 193 -7.01 -25.65 -15.24
N ASN A 194 -7.53 -24.79 -16.11
CA ASN A 194 -6.92 -24.48 -17.39
C ASN A 194 -5.86 -23.39 -17.18
N THR A 195 -4.59 -23.77 -17.32
CA THR A 195 -3.44 -22.86 -17.21
C THR A 195 -2.71 -22.68 -18.55
N ALA A 196 -3.40 -22.92 -19.67
CA ALA A 196 -2.79 -22.90 -20.99
C ALA A 196 -2.29 -21.49 -21.37
N GLY A 197 -0.98 -21.40 -21.65
CA GLY A 197 -0.32 -20.15 -22.02
C GLY A 197 -0.19 -19.14 -20.89
N ILE A 198 -0.14 -19.62 -19.63
CA ILE A 198 0.20 -18.83 -18.46
C ILE A 198 1.49 -19.41 -17.89
N ASP A 199 2.51 -18.56 -17.78
CA ASP A 199 3.79 -18.95 -17.19
C ASP A 199 3.72 -18.83 -15.66
N PHE A 200 4.35 -19.78 -14.98
CA PHE A 200 4.47 -19.77 -13.53
C PHE A 200 5.87 -19.27 -13.12
N PRO A 201 5.97 -18.51 -12.01
CA PRO A 201 4.90 -18.05 -11.12
C PRO A 201 3.99 -16.98 -11.75
N VAL A 202 2.67 -17.06 -11.50
CA VAL A 202 1.67 -16.20 -12.14
C VAL A 202 1.85 -14.73 -11.72
N SER A 203 2.04 -13.87 -12.72
CA SER A 203 2.09 -12.43 -12.51
C SER A 203 0.69 -11.83 -12.33
N LEU A 204 0.56 -10.70 -11.63
CA LEU A 204 -0.73 -10.01 -11.47
C LEU A 204 -1.40 -9.65 -12.81
N LYS A 205 -0.61 -9.45 -13.89
CA LYS A 205 -1.11 -9.13 -15.22
C LYS A 205 -1.80 -10.32 -15.89
N ASP A 206 -1.32 -11.54 -15.63
CA ASP A 206 -1.83 -12.77 -16.23
C ASP A 206 -3.08 -13.31 -15.53
N ILE A 207 -3.42 -12.77 -14.35
CA ILE A 207 -4.63 -13.16 -13.60
C ILE A 207 -5.89 -12.93 -14.43
N LYS A 208 -5.99 -11.81 -15.15
CA LYS A 208 -7.15 -11.54 -16.03
C LYS A 208 -7.34 -12.63 -17.08
N LYS A 209 -6.24 -13.13 -17.65
CA LYS A 209 -6.29 -14.23 -18.61
C LYS A 209 -6.79 -15.52 -17.95
N PHE A 210 -6.31 -15.81 -16.75
CA PHE A 210 -6.75 -16.96 -15.96
C PHE A 210 -8.25 -16.90 -15.59
N GLU A 211 -8.74 -15.73 -15.15
CA GLU A 211 -10.13 -15.48 -14.78
C GLU A 211 -11.10 -15.75 -15.94
N ILE A 212 -10.71 -15.34 -17.15
CA ILE A 212 -11.47 -15.59 -18.38
C ILE A 212 -11.46 -17.09 -18.71
N GLN A 213 -10.29 -17.74 -18.69
CA GLN A 213 -10.14 -19.17 -19.06
C GLN A 213 -10.89 -20.14 -18.15
N ASN A 214 -10.95 -19.85 -16.83
CA ASN A 214 -11.53 -20.74 -15.83
C ASN A 214 -12.92 -20.33 -15.35
N ASN A 215 -13.42 -19.19 -15.82
CA ASN A 215 -14.67 -18.60 -15.36
C ASN A 215 -14.74 -18.34 -13.83
N ILE A 216 -13.63 -17.88 -13.25
CA ILE A 216 -13.49 -17.54 -11.82
C ILE A 216 -13.17 -16.05 -11.69
N SER A 217 -13.67 -15.38 -10.66
CA SER A 217 -13.30 -14.00 -10.32
C SER A 217 -12.33 -14.00 -9.14
N ILE A 218 -11.23 -13.24 -9.23
CA ILE A 218 -10.15 -13.28 -8.25
C ILE A 218 -9.86 -11.88 -7.73
N ASN A 219 -9.75 -11.73 -6.42
CA ASN A 219 -9.17 -10.55 -5.79
C ASN A 219 -7.85 -10.92 -5.15
N VAL A 220 -6.84 -10.05 -5.29
CA VAL A 220 -5.52 -10.26 -4.67
C VAL A 220 -5.23 -9.10 -3.72
N TYR A 221 -4.90 -9.44 -2.48
CA TYR A 221 -4.47 -8.51 -1.44
C TYR A 221 -2.99 -8.71 -1.13
N GLY A 222 -2.31 -7.67 -0.66
CA GLY A 222 -0.91 -7.75 -0.21
C GLY A 222 -0.80 -7.78 1.31
N LEU A 223 0.40 -8.04 1.80
CA LEU A 223 0.75 -7.95 3.20
C LEU A 223 1.96 -7.02 3.37
N GLU A 224 1.84 -6.00 4.20
CA GLU A 224 2.92 -5.04 4.46
C GLU A 224 3.26 -5.00 5.95
N LYS A 225 4.54 -4.83 6.23
CA LYS A 225 5.10 -4.74 7.57
C LYS A 225 5.21 -3.28 7.98
N TYR A 226 4.65 -2.90 9.12
CA TYR A 226 4.76 -1.54 9.66
C TYR A 226 5.21 -1.57 11.12
N PHE A 227 5.79 -0.46 11.58
CA PHE A 227 6.21 -0.30 12.97
C PHE A 227 5.11 0.39 13.77
N ASN A 228 4.55 -0.32 14.76
CA ASN A 228 3.57 0.24 15.66
C ASN A 228 4.27 0.94 16.83
N LYS A 229 4.20 2.28 16.85
CA LYS A 229 4.83 3.11 17.89
C LYS A 229 4.25 2.88 19.29
N ILE A 230 3.02 2.38 19.40
CA ILE A 230 2.31 2.19 20.67
C ILE A 230 2.74 0.88 21.33
N SER A 231 2.77 -0.21 20.56
CA SER A 231 3.23 -1.53 21.03
C SER A 231 4.75 -1.69 20.95
N ASN A 232 5.45 -0.74 20.32
CA ASN A 232 6.89 -0.77 20.08
C ASN A 232 7.35 -2.07 19.39
N SER A 233 6.50 -2.60 18.50
CA SER A 233 6.70 -3.85 17.77
C SER A 233 6.35 -3.70 16.29
N GLU A 234 6.95 -4.56 15.49
CA GLU A 234 6.63 -4.69 14.07
C GLU A 234 5.36 -5.53 13.90
N GLU A 235 4.36 -4.96 13.24
CA GLU A 235 3.06 -5.59 12.99
C GLU A 235 2.80 -5.70 11.48
N TYR A 236 1.80 -6.50 11.10
CA TYR A 236 1.43 -6.70 9.71
C TYR A 236 0.03 -6.18 9.39
N GLU A 237 -0.04 -5.40 8.31
CA GLU A 237 -1.29 -4.91 7.73
C GLU A 237 -1.56 -5.58 6.38
N VAL A 238 -2.84 -5.78 6.08
CA VAL A 238 -3.27 -6.29 4.78
C VAL A 238 -3.51 -5.07 3.92
N ILE A 239 -2.76 -4.97 2.82
CA ILE A 239 -2.81 -3.84 1.91
C ILE A 239 -3.52 -4.23 0.62
N GLY A 240 -3.94 -3.22 -0.13
CA GLY A 240 -4.58 -3.42 -1.42
C GLY A 240 -6.09 -3.18 -1.39
N PRO A 241 -6.81 -3.66 -2.41
CA PRO A 241 -6.46 -4.76 -3.31
C PRO A 241 -5.42 -4.41 -4.38
N LEU A 242 -4.51 -5.36 -4.64
CA LEU A 242 -3.49 -5.30 -5.71
C LEU A 242 -4.06 -5.68 -7.08
N HIS A 243 -5.11 -6.50 -7.09
CA HIS A 243 -5.92 -6.84 -8.26
C HIS A 243 -7.37 -7.05 -7.83
N ILE A 244 -8.32 -6.45 -8.56
CA ILE A 244 -9.76 -6.66 -8.40
C ILE A 244 -10.31 -7.15 -9.73
N SER A 245 -11.12 -8.21 -9.69
CA SER A 245 -11.92 -8.63 -10.83
C SER A 245 -13.05 -7.64 -11.08
N SER A 246 -13.10 -7.05 -12.28
CA SER A 246 -14.18 -6.13 -12.68
C SER A 246 -15.52 -6.85 -12.84
N ASP A 247 -15.49 -8.12 -13.26
CA ASP A 247 -16.68 -8.93 -13.46
C ASP A 247 -16.80 -9.96 -12.33
N ARG A 248 -17.80 -9.81 -11.46
CA ARG A 248 -18.06 -10.77 -10.39
C ARG A 248 -18.71 -12.03 -10.97
N LYS A 249 -18.05 -13.17 -10.75
CA LYS A 249 -18.53 -14.49 -11.19
C LYS A 249 -19.12 -15.26 -10.01
N ASN A 250 -19.89 -16.31 -10.29
CA ASN A 250 -20.47 -17.18 -9.26
C ASN A 250 -19.41 -17.76 -8.33
N VAL A 251 -18.25 -18.07 -8.88
CA VAL A 251 -17.08 -18.50 -8.12
C VAL A 251 -16.15 -17.31 -7.95
N HIS A 252 -15.98 -16.89 -6.70
CA HIS A 252 -15.14 -15.77 -6.32
C HIS A 252 -14.11 -16.20 -5.29
N VAL A 253 -12.84 -15.89 -5.55
CA VAL A 253 -11.71 -16.30 -4.71
C VAL A 253 -10.91 -15.09 -4.28
N ASN A 254 -10.68 -14.96 -2.98
CA ASN A 254 -9.78 -13.97 -2.41
C ASN A 254 -8.42 -14.62 -2.15
N LEU A 255 -7.34 -14.00 -2.65
CA LEU A 255 -5.97 -14.44 -2.47
C LEU A 255 -5.15 -13.40 -1.70
N LEU A 256 -4.20 -13.89 -0.91
CA LEU A 256 -3.18 -13.06 -0.27
C LEU A 256 -1.84 -13.31 -0.96
N LEU A 257 -1.22 -12.26 -1.45
CA LEU A 257 0.13 -12.26 -2.00
C LEU A 257 1.10 -11.82 -0.89
N ILE A 258 2.03 -12.70 -0.56
CA ILE A 258 3.10 -12.42 0.40
C ILE A 258 4.45 -12.47 -0.31
N SER A 259 5.38 -11.65 0.15
CA SER A 259 6.77 -11.66 -0.30
C SER A 259 7.70 -12.04 0.84
N ASP A 260 8.64 -12.93 0.58
CA ASP A 260 9.75 -13.20 1.51
C ASP A 260 10.83 -12.10 1.41
N ASP A 261 11.76 -12.06 2.36
CA ASP A 261 12.94 -11.19 2.37
C ASP A 261 13.80 -11.38 1.10
N ASP A 262 13.76 -12.59 0.52
CA ASP A 262 14.44 -12.95 -0.72
C ASP A 262 13.69 -12.43 -1.99
N GLY A 263 12.53 -11.77 -1.83
CA GLY A 263 11.72 -11.22 -2.91
C GLY A 263 10.87 -12.25 -3.67
N ASN A 264 10.77 -13.47 -3.15
CA ASN A 264 9.91 -14.51 -3.71
C ASN A 264 8.45 -14.20 -3.38
N LEU A 265 7.59 -14.31 -4.39
CA LEU A 265 6.15 -14.09 -4.26
C LEU A 265 5.45 -15.43 -4.01
N HIS A 266 4.56 -15.46 -3.02
CA HIS A 266 3.75 -16.63 -2.69
C HIS A 266 2.29 -16.25 -2.54
N TYR A 267 1.41 -17.05 -3.13
CA TYR A 267 -0.04 -16.88 -3.02
C TYR A 267 -0.60 -17.81 -1.96
N CYS A 268 -1.48 -17.28 -1.14
CA CYS A 268 -2.26 -18.02 -0.14
C CYS A 268 -3.75 -17.80 -0.37
N TYR A 269 -4.58 -18.79 -0.04
CA TYR A 269 -6.03 -18.66 -0.10
C TYR A 269 -6.59 -17.96 1.14
N ILE A 270 -7.38 -16.89 0.96
CA ILE A 270 -8.12 -16.22 2.04
C ILE A 270 -9.48 -16.90 2.20
N SER A 271 -9.64 -17.69 3.27
CA SER A 271 -10.90 -18.38 3.57
C SER A 271 -11.96 -17.47 4.19
N ASP A 272 -11.55 -16.42 4.92
CA ASP A 272 -12.46 -15.45 5.53
C ASP A 272 -11.83 -14.05 5.54
N LEU A 273 -12.15 -13.25 4.52
CA LEU A 273 -11.61 -11.90 4.38
C LEU A 273 -12.00 -11.00 5.57
N SER A 274 -13.23 -11.11 6.07
CA SER A 274 -13.67 -10.27 7.19
C SER A 274 -12.92 -10.58 8.47
N ARG A 275 -12.71 -11.86 8.77
CA ARG A 275 -11.89 -12.28 9.90
C ARG A 275 -10.45 -11.77 9.74
N LEU A 276 -9.91 -11.79 8.52
CA LEU A 276 -8.57 -11.31 8.22
C LEU A 276 -8.42 -9.81 8.50
N VAL A 277 -9.33 -8.93 8.06
CA VAL A 277 -9.17 -7.46 8.15
C VAL A 277 -9.89 -6.82 9.34
N SER A 278 -10.67 -7.57 10.11
CA SER A 278 -11.50 -7.06 11.23
C SER A 278 -10.78 -6.09 12.18
N LYS A 279 -9.54 -6.41 12.58
CA LYS A 279 -8.72 -5.58 13.49
C LYS A 279 -8.29 -4.25 12.87
N GLN A 280 -8.15 -4.17 11.55
CA GLN A 280 -7.77 -2.95 10.84
C GLN A 280 -8.99 -2.02 10.70
N LEU A 281 -10.18 -2.59 10.57
CA LEU A 281 -11.42 -1.83 10.38
C LEU A 281 -11.98 -1.24 11.68
N SER A 282 -11.87 -1.97 12.79
CA SER A 282 -12.50 -1.55 14.04
C SER A 282 -11.82 -2.10 15.29
N LYS A 283 -11.89 -1.31 16.37
CA LYS A 283 -11.52 -1.74 17.72
C LYS A 283 -12.61 -2.58 18.40
N HIS A 284 -13.82 -2.65 17.84
CA HIS A 284 -14.93 -3.40 18.41
C HIS A 284 -14.88 -4.89 18.04
N HIS A 285 -15.17 -5.75 19.02
CA HIS A 285 -15.10 -7.22 18.89
C HIS A 285 -16.30 -7.85 18.16
N GLY A 286 -16.93 -7.14 17.22
CA GLY A 286 -18.07 -7.65 16.44
C GLY A 286 -17.65 -8.27 15.11
N ARG A 287 -18.31 -9.34 14.69
CA ARG A 287 -18.18 -9.85 13.31
C ARG A 287 -18.61 -8.77 12.33
N LYS A 288 -17.79 -8.53 11.31
CA LYS A 288 -18.11 -7.65 10.20
C LYS A 288 -18.47 -8.49 8.98
N TYR A 289 -19.13 -7.86 8.02
CA TYR A 289 -19.54 -8.49 6.77
C TYR A 289 -19.04 -7.59 5.64
N LEU A 290 -18.04 -8.04 4.88
CA LEU A 290 -17.48 -7.26 3.78
C LEU A 290 -18.09 -7.66 2.45
N CYS A 291 -18.35 -6.65 1.62
CA CYS A 291 -18.62 -6.85 0.20
C CYS A 291 -17.31 -7.12 -0.54
N ASN A 292 -17.25 -8.20 -1.32
CA ASN A 292 -16.07 -8.54 -2.12
C ASN A 292 -15.85 -7.62 -3.34
N GLY A 293 -16.86 -6.86 -3.76
CA GLY A 293 -16.77 -5.93 -4.89
C GLY A 293 -16.28 -4.54 -4.46
N CYS A 294 -17.09 -3.85 -3.66
CA CYS A 294 -16.80 -2.48 -3.23
C CYS A 294 -15.96 -2.37 -1.94
N LEU A 295 -15.70 -3.49 -1.25
CA LEU A 295 -14.97 -3.57 0.02
C LEU A 295 -15.60 -2.80 1.19
N GLN A 296 -16.86 -2.38 1.06
CA GLN A 296 -17.61 -1.80 2.16
C GLN A 296 -17.97 -2.88 3.20
N TYR A 297 -17.86 -2.54 4.49
CA TYR A 297 -18.23 -3.42 5.58
C TYR A 297 -19.58 -3.05 6.19
N PHE A 298 -20.28 -4.06 6.69
CA PHE A 298 -21.58 -3.98 7.34
C PHE A 298 -21.56 -4.72 8.67
N ASP A 299 -22.45 -4.31 9.58
CA ASP A 299 -22.57 -4.94 10.90
C ASP A 299 -23.44 -6.21 10.89
N THR A 300 -24.25 -6.41 9.85
CA THR A 300 -25.13 -7.57 9.71
C THR A 300 -25.09 -8.16 8.30
N GLU A 301 -25.24 -9.49 8.21
CA GLU A 301 -25.32 -10.22 6.94
C GLU A 301 -26.46 -9.69 6.06
N GLN A 302 -27.61 -9.36 6.66
CA GLN A 302 -28.76 -8.87 5.91
C GLN A 302 -28.51 -7.51 5.25
N LYS A 303 -27.72 -6.62 5.87
CA LYS A 303 -27.30 -5.36 5.24
C LYS A 303 -26.37 -5.61 4.06
N LEU A 304 -25.44 -6.57 4.19
CA LEU A 304 -24.58 -6.99 3.08
C LEU A 304 -25.39 -7.59 1.92
N GLN A 305 -26.38 -8.44 2.21
CA GLN A 305 -27.27 -9.01 1.19
C GLN A 305 -28.08 -7.94 0.45
N ASN A 306 -28.64 -6.97 1.20
CA ASN A 306 -29.33 -5.84 0.60
C ASN A 306 -28.38 -5.03 -0.30
N HIS A 307 -27.18 -4.72 0.19
CA HIS A 307 -26.17 -4.02 -0.59
C HIS A 307 -25.80 -4.77 -1.88
N ASN A 308 -25.56 -6.08 -1.80
CA ASN A 308 -25.27 -6.92 -2.98
C ASN A 308 -26.44 -6.96 -3.99
N SER A 309 -27.68 -6.81 -3.52
CA SER A 309 -28.87 -6.93 -4.36
C SER A 309 -29.28 -5.61 -5.02
N TYR A 310 -28.95 -4.46 -4.41
CA TYR A 310 -29.52 -3.16 -4.83
C TYR A 310 -28.50 -2.02 -5.01
N ASP A 311 -27.30 -2.12 -4.44
CA ASP A 311 -26.33 -1.01 -4.38
C ASP A 311 -25.00 -1.34 -5.07
N CYS A 312 -24.43 -2.53 -4.86
CA CYS A 312 -23.15 -2.94 -5.46
C CYS A 312 -23.34 -3.30 -6.94
N ASP A 313 -22.48 -2.78 -7.82
CA ASP A 313 -22.51 -2.98 -9.28
C ASP A 313 -23.78 -2.48 -10.01
N HIS A 314 -24.71 -1.84 -9.29
CA HIS A 314 -25.91 -1.26 -9.88
C HIS A 314 -25.77 0.26 -9.94
N ILE A 315 -25.89 0.84 -11.14
CA ILE A 315 -26.11 2.28 -11.27
C ILE A 315 -27.52 2.54 -10.75
N ARG A 316 -27.64 2.87 -9.46
CA ARG A 316 -28.90 3.31 -8.88
C ARG A 316 -29.18 4.74 -9.35
N ILE A 317 -29.91 4.86 -10.45
CA ILE A 317 -30.55 6.12 -10.82
C ILE A 317 -31.78 6.26 -9.92
N SER A 318 -31.63 6.90 -8.77
CA SER A 318 -32.78 7.40 -8.03
C SER A 318 -33.35 8.57 -8.80
N LEU A 319 -34.34 8.30 -9.65
CA LEU A 319 -35.15 9.36 -10.23
C LEU A 319 -35.92 10.02 -9.08
N PRO A 320 -35.94 11.36 -8.99
CA PRO A 320 -36.68 12.01 -7.93
C PRO A 320 -38.15 11.64 -8.08
N SER A 321 -38.76 11.21 -6.97
CA SER A 321 -40.15 10.77 -7.01
C SER A 321 -41.07 11.97 -7.24
N LYS A 322 -42.30 11.69 -7.68
CA LYS A 322 -43.39 12.68 -7.66
C LYS A 322 -44.08 12.70 -6.28
N GLU A 323 -43.46 12.14 -5.26
CA GLU A 323 -44.02 12.16 -3.92
C GLU A 323 -43.85 13.55 -3.31
N LEU A 324 -44.82 13.89 -2.48
CA LEU A 324 -44.84 15.14 -1.73
C LEU A 324 -43.95 14.95 -0.49
N HIS A 325 -42.85 15.69 -0.42
CA HIS A 325 -42.02 15.78 0.77
C HIS A 325 -42.33 17.08 1.52
N LYS A 326 -42.25 17.03 2.85
CA LYS A 326 -42.30 18.23 3.69
C LYS A 326 -40.88 18.72 3.89
N ASP A 327 -40.62 19.98 3.57
CA ASP A 327 -39.37 20.61 3.91
C ASP A 327 -39.25 20.84 5.43
N LYS A 328 -38.07 21.25 5.88
CA LYS A 328 -37.78 21.59 7.29
C LYS A 328 -38.63 22.75 7.86
N PHE A 329 -39.39 23.45 7.02
CA PHE A 329 -40.30 24.53 7.37
C PHE A 329 -41.77 24.10 7.29
N GLY A 330 -42.05 22.83 6.99
CA GLY A 330 -43.39 22.26 6.87
C GLY A 330 -44.08 22.51 5.52
N ASN A 331 -43.40 23.12 4.54
CA ASN A 331 -43.95 23.31 3.21
C ASN A 331 -43.94 22.00 2.43
N VAL A 332 -45.01 21.74 1.68
CA VAL A 332 -45.13 20.55 0.86
C VAL A 332 -44.63 20.86 -0.54
N ALA A 333 -43.59 20.15 -0.98
CA ALA A 333 -43.04 20.26 -2.33
C ALA A 333 -42.85 18.88 -2.95
N TYR A 334 -42.87 18.82 -4.28
CA TYR A 334 -42.49 17.58 -4.97
C TYR A 334 -40.99 17.36 -4.87
N GLU A 335 -40.56 16.13 -4.60
CA GLU A 335 -39.13 15.77 -4.51
C GLU A 335 -38.35 16.07 -5.81
N ASN A 336 -39.03 16.09 -6.96
CA ASN A 336 -38.43 16.36 -8.27
C ASN A 336 -38.29 17.85 -8.64
N ILE A 337 -38.60 18.78 -7.73
CA ILE A 337 -38.47 20.23 -8.00
C ILE A 337 -37.31 20.80 -7.18
N LEU A 338 -36.21 21.13 -7.86
CA LEU A 338 -35.11 21.90 -7.29
C LEU A 338 -35.54 23.37 -7.14
N LYS A 339 -35.62 23.85 -5.90
CA LYS A 339 -35.87 25.26 -5.58
C LYS A 339 -34.80 25.78 -4.62
N TYR A 340 -34.33 27.00 -4.85
CA TYR A 340 -33.48 27.70 -3.88
C TYR A 340 -34.28 27.99 -2.61
N VAL A 341 -34.00 27.21 -1.56
CA VAL A 341 -34.69 27.33 -0.25
C VAL A 341 -34.23 28.59 0.52
N ASN A 342 -32.99 29.03 0.28
CA ASN A 342 -32.37 30.14 0.99
C ASN A 342 -31.95 31.29 0.06
N TYR A 343 -32.75 31.60 -0.96
CA TYR A 343 -32.44 32.71 -1.88
C TYR A 343 -32.18 34.03 -1.13
N GLN A 344 -32.95 34.28 -0.06
CA GLN A 344 -32.78 35.42 0.84
C GLN A 344 -31.37 35.55 1.46
N LYS A 345 -30.58 34.47 1.55
CA LYS A 345 -29.19 34.51 2.06
C LYS A 345 -28.17 34.93 1.00
N GLN A 346 -28.57 34.98 -0.28
CA GLN A 346 -27.75 35.48 -1.38
C GLN A 346 -28.04 36.94 -1.69
N MET A 347 -29.11 37.50 -1.14
CA MET A 347 -29.42 38.92 -1.28
C MET A 347 -28.44 39.72 -0.42
N GLU A 348 -27.88 40.79 -0.97
CA GLU A 348 -27.11 41.76 -0.19
C GLU A 348 -28.00 42.30 0.93
N VAL A 349 -27.53 42.13 2.16
CA VAL A 349 -28.22 42.65 3.34
C VAL A 349 -27.99 44.16 3.41
N PRO A 350 -29.05 44.98 3.55
CA PRO A 350 -28.94 46.44 3.46
C PRO A 350 -28.10 47.07 4.57
N PHE A 351 -27.92 46.37 5.68
CA PHE A 351 -27.01 46.71 6.76
C PHE A 351 -26.56 45.42 7.45
N VAL A 352 -25.32 45.38 7.93
CA VAL A 352 -24.77 44.23 8.66
C VAL A 352 -24.19 44.74 9.97
N ILE A 353 -24.74 44.28 11.09
CA ILE A 353 -24.21 44.62 12.42
C ILE A 353 -23.48 43.38 12.92
N TYR A 354 -22.16 43.52 13.12
CA TYR A 354 -21.36 42.50 13.78
C TYR A 354 -21.33 42.80 15.27
N ALA A 355 -21.83 41.86 16.06
CA ALA A 355 -21.83 41.94 17.51
C ALA A 355 -20.83 40.92 18.05
N ASP A 356 -19.78 41.39 18.72
CA ASP A 356 -18.83 40.55 19.41
C ASP A 356 -19.11 40.59 20.91
N PHE A 357 -19.17 39.41 21.54
CA PHE A 357 -19.51 39.26 22.96
C PHE A 357 -18.42 38.47 23.65
N GLU A 358 -17.82 39.09 24.66
CA GLU A 358 -16.87 38.43 25.54
C GLU A 358 -17.59 37.92 26.78
N CYS A 359 -17.30 36.68 27.15
CA CYS A 359 -17.86 36.03 28.32
C CYS A 359 -16.75 35.67 29.30
N ILE A 360 -16.96 35.97 30.58
CA ILE A 360 -16.16 35.41 31.66
C ILE A 360 -16.65 33.99 31.93
N LEU A 361 -15.70 33.06 31.96
CA LEU A 361 -15.95 31.67 32.32
C LEU A 361 -15.99 31.54 33.84
N LYS A 362 -17.20 31.42 34.40
CA LYS A 362 -17.40 31.18 35.83
C LYS A 362 -17.51 29.68 36.08
N PRO A 363 -16.58 29.05 36.82
CA PRO A 363 -16.70 27.64 37.16
C PRO A 363 -17.94 27.40 38.03
N LEU A 364 -18.71 26.37 37.69
CA LEU A 364 -19.84 25.92 38.48
C LEU A 364 -19.33 24.87 39.47
N ASN A 365 -19.41 25.18 40.78
CA ASN A 365 -19.11 24.22 41.84
C ASN A 365 -20.32 23.31 42.07
N ASN A 366 -20.63 22.46 41.10
CA ASN A 366 -21.68 21.47 41.25
C ASN A 366 -21.08 20.18 41.83
N ASN A 367 -21.25 19.99 43.15
CA ASN A 367 -21.09 18.69 43.81
C ASN A 367 -22.38 17.86 43.65
N ASP A 368 -22.85 17.73 42.41
CA ASP A 368 -24.03 16.91 42.13
C ASP A 368 -23.58 15.45 42.05
N ASN A 369 -24.00 14.65 43.03
CA ASN A 369 -23.73 13.22 43.07
C ASN A 369 -24.30 12.55 41.81
N VAL A 370 -23.48 11.73 41.16
CA VAL A 370 -23.87 10.97 39.97
C VAL A 370 -24.98 9.99 40.34
N GLU A 371 -26.21 10.29 39.93
CA GLU A 371 -27.31 9.34 40.00
C GLU A 371 -27.18 8.34 38.84
N ASP A 372 -26.85 7.10 39.20
CA ASP A 372 -26.81 5.88 38.40
C ASP A 372 -25.62 5.69 37.42
N PRO A 373 -24.68 4.75 37.72
CA PRO A 373 -23.51 4.45 36.88
C PRO A 373 -23.84 3.80 35.52
N ASN A 374 -25.10 3.43 35.24
CA ASN A 374 -25.50 2.86 33.95
C ASN A 374 -26.17 3.87 32.99
N SER A 375 -26.25 5.15 33.35
CA SER A 375 -26.83 6.19 32.48
C SER A 375 -25.76 7.15 31.96
N SER A 376 -25.90 7.59 30.70
CA SER A 376 -25.06 8.67 30.17
C SER A 376 -25.55 10.00 30.72
N TYR A 377 -24.69 10.74 31.43
CA TYR A 377 -25.01 12.05 31.99
C TYR A 377 -24.07 13.15 31.45
N THR A 378 -24.56 14.38 31.45
CA THR A 378 -23.81 15.57 31.01
C THR A 378 -23.53 16.46 32.22
N VAL A 379 -22.25 16.67 32.55
CA VAL A 379 -21.85 17.57 33.65
C VAL A 379 -21.61 18.97 33.10
N LYS A 380 -22.38 19.94 33.58
CA LYS A 380 -22.14 21.37 33.30
C LYS A 380 -21.01 21.85 34.21
N LYS A 381 -19.85 22.21 33.62
CA LYS A 381 -18.65 22.63 34.37
C LYS A 381 -18.49 24.14 34.51
N ILE A 382 -18.95 24.90 33.51
CA ILE A 382 -18.65 26.32 33.38
C ILE A 382 -19.90 27.05 32.91
N GLU A 383 -20.21 28.17 33.55
CA GLU A 383 -21.21 29.14 33.14
C GLU A 383 -20.53 30.28 32.39
N HIS A 384 -21.01 30.61 31.19
CA HIS A 384 -20.51 31.75 30.42
C HIS A 384 -21.31 32.99 30.83
N VAL A 385 -20.68 33.89 31.59
CA VAL A 385 -21.30 35.14 32.05
C VAL A 385 -20.88 36.27 31.10
N PRO A 386 -21.80 36.95 30.40
CA PRO A 386 -21.46 38.07 29.53
C PRO A 386 -20.72 39.17 30.30
N HIS A 387 -19.61 39.66 29.75
CA HIS A 387 -18.76 40.65 30.40
C HIS A 387 -18.62 41.95 29.61
N SER A 388 -18.39 41.85 28.30
CA SER A 388 -18.34 43.02 27.43
C SER A 388 -18.91 42.69 26.05
N PHE A 389 -19.37 43.72 25.36
CA PHE A 389 -19.82 43.61 23.97
C PHE A 389 -19.30 44.77 23.15
N ALA A 390 -19.06 44.53 21.86
CA ALA A 390 -18.74 45.55 20.89
C ALA A 390 -19.61 45.36 19.65
N TYR A 391 -20.05 46.47 19.05
CA TYR A 391 -20.78 46.47 17.80
C TYR A 391 -19.96 47.18 16.72
N TYR A 392 -19.83 46.54 15.56
CA TYR A 392 -19.39 47.18 14.32
C TYR A 392 -20.59 47.25 13.38
N ILE A 393 -21.00 48.46 13.03
CA ILE A 393 -22.16 48.77 12.18
C ILE A 393 -21.68 49.13 10.78
#